data_AF-A0A1G8FZF1-F1
#
_entry.id   AF-A0A1G8FZF1-F1
#
_cell.length_a   1.000
_cell.length_b   1.000
_cell.length_c   1.000
_cell.angle_alpha   90.00
_cell.angle_beta   90.00
_cell.angle_gamma   90.00
#
_symmetry.space_group_name_H-M   'P 1'
#
loop_
_entity.id
_entity.type
_entity.pdbx_description
1 polymer ?
#
loop_
_entity_poly.entity_id
_entity_poly.type
_entity_poly.pdbx_seq_one_letter_code
_entity_poly.pdbx_strand_id
1 'polypeptide(L)'
;MPLKIYSIDRIEIEKAVLSWIELLANGRYDEAYQLTLHDPYYQWSPSNIKDIINGYGLPDEQLEEKYKVTSPESAIINGNIDPNKDIDFFDYTIRKIDERHDMTIIGYVIYDLPINGEWSDLSATFKILQTDNFLMLELNEIHML
;
A
#
# COMPACT_ATOMS: atom_id res chain seq x y z
N MET A 1 2.73 -1.06 15.47
CA MET A 1 2.74 -2.54 15.35
C MET A 1 1.95 -2.89 14.09
N PRO A 2 2.45 -3.78 13.22
CA PRO A 2 1.76 -4.14 11.98
C PRO A 2 0.35 -4.67 12.24
N LEU A 3 -0.58 -4.32 11.35
CA LEU A 3 -1.97 -4.74 11.45
C LEU A 3 -2.10 -6.23 11.11
N LYS A 4 -2.74 -6.96 12.01
CA LYS A 4 -3.11 -8.36 11.81
C LYS A 4 -4.51 -8.45 11.23
N ILE A 5 -4.65 -9.18 10.14
CA ILE A 5 -5.93 -9.43 9.47
C ILE A 5 -6.27 -10.91 9.69
N TYR A 6 -7.46 -11.20 10.22
CA TYR A 6 -7.83 -12.56 10.65
C TYR A 6 -8.70 -13.31 9.64
N SER A 7 -8.88 -12.76 8.43
CA SER A 7 -9.61 -13.39 7.33
C SER A 7 -8.89 -13.18 6.00
N ILE A 8 -8.96 -14.18 5.11
CA ILE A 8 -8.49 -14.08 3.71
C ILE A 8 -9.52 -13.40 2.79
N ASP A 9 -10.62 -12.90 3.35
CA ASP A 9 -11.64 -12.18 2.58
C ASP A 9 -11.06 -10.90 1.99
N ARG A 10 -11.26 -10.71 0.68
CA ARG A 10 -10.81 -9.51 -0.04
C ARG A 10 -11.27 -8.20 0.60
N ILE A 11 -12.47 -8.20 1.19
CA ILE A 11 -13.06 -7.05 1.89
C ILE A 11 -12.22 -6.64 3.11
N GLU A 12 -11.71 -7.59 3.91
CA GLU A 12 -10.92 -7.27 5.10
C GLU A 12 -9.52 -6.79 4.73
N ILE A 13 -8.95 -7.32 3.64
CA ILE A 13 -7.69 -6.85 3.08
C ILE A 13 -7.84 -5.44 2.51
N GLU A 14 -8.90 -5.18 1.75
CA GLU A 14 -9.20 -3.86 1.21
C GLU A 14 -9.38 -2.82 2.33
N LYS A 15 -10.09 -3.17 3.41
CA LYS A 15 -10.21 -2.28 4.59
C LYS A 15 -8.86 -1.94 5.22
N ALA A 16 -7.93 -2.90 5.28
CA ALA A 16 -6.59 -2.65 5.79
C ALA A 16 -5.81 -1.66 4.90
N VAL A 17 -5.92 -1.81 3.58
CA VAL A 17 -5.31 -0.90 2.59
C VAL A 17 -5.93 0.49 2.69
N LEU A 18 -7.26 0.59 2.72
CA LEU A 18 -7.96 1.86 2.90
C LEU A 18 -7.57 2.55 4.21
N SER A 19 -7.42 1.80 5.30
CA SER A 19 -6.94 2.34 6.58
C SER A 19 -5.52 2.91 6.48
N TRP A 20 -4.65 2.24 5.72
CA TRP A 20 -3.30 2.74 5.43
C TRP A 20 -3.35 4.05 4.61
N ILE A 21 -4.18 4.12 3.55
CA ILE A 21 -4.35 5.31 2.72
C ILE A 21 -4.91 6.49 3.55
N GLU A 22 -5.86 6.23 4.44
CA GLU A 22 -6.40 7.26 5.35
C GLU A 22 -5.33 7.84 6.28
N LEU A 23 -4.41 7.01 6.79
CA LEU A 23 -3.29 7.53 7.58
C LEU A 23 -2.41 8.46 6.75
N LEU A 24 -2.13 8.12 5.49
CA LEU A 24 -1.37 8.98 4.58
C LEU A 24 -2.10 10.29 4.27
N ALA A 25 -3.41 10.24 4.00
CA ALA A 25 -4.24 11.41 3.73
C ALA A 25 -4.21 12.41 4.91
N ASN A 26 -4.12 11.88 6.13
CA ASN A 26 -4.01 12.68 7.36
C ASN A 26 -2.56 13.06 7.71
N GLY A 27 -1.57 12.76 6.85
CA GLY A 27 -0.16 13.04 7.08
C GLY A 27 0.48 12.21 8.20
N ARG A 28 -0.16 11.12 8.63
CA ARG A 28 0.27 10.22 9.73
C ARG A 28 1.18 9.12 9.19
N TYR A 29 2.29 9.51 8.56
CA TYR A 29 3.22 8.59 7.89
C TYR A 29 3.88 7.59 8.83
N ASP A 30 4.16 7.97 10.08
CA ASP A 30 4.71 7.05 11.09
C ASP A 30 3.75 5.90 11.39
N GLU A 31 2.45 6.19 11.43
CA GLU A 31 1.43 5.19 11.72
C GLU A 31 1.15 4.32 10.50
N ALA A 32 1.12 4.91 9.30
CA ALA A 32 1.03 4.18 8.04
C ALA A 32 2.21 3.20 7.90
N TYR A 33 3.43 3.67 8.19
CA TYR A 33 4.62 2.82 8.24
C TYR A 33 4.46 1.69 9.25
N GLN A 34 3.98 1.97 10.47
CA GLN A 34 3.78 0.92 11.47
C GLN A 34 2.68 -0.08 11.14
N LEU A 35 1.76 0.24 10.23
CA LEU A 35 0.62 -0.61 9.89
C LEU A 35 1.03 -1.79 8.99
N THR A 36 2.14 -1.67 8.26
CA THR A 36 2.63 -2.70 7.33
C THR A 36 3.97 -3.28 7.78
N LEU A 37 4.31 -4.47 7.25
CA LEU A 37 5.67 -4.99 7.23
C LEU A 37 6.49 -4.28 6.15
N HIS A 38 7.81 -4.37 6.26
CA HIS A 38 8.75 -3.75 5.32
C HIS A 38 9.95 -4.66 5.07
N ASP A 39 10.33 -4.77 3.81
CA ASP A 39 11.58 -5.40 3.42
C ASP A 39 12.72 -4.34 3.53
N PRO A 40 13.78 -4.60 4.34
CA PRO A 40 14.90 -3.68 4.50
C PRO A 40 15.58 -3.29 3.19
N TYR A 41 15.47 -4.11 2.14
CA TYR A 41 15.99 -3.80 0.80
C TYR A 41 15.43 -2.49 0.24
N TYR A 42 14.13 -2.24 0.41
CA TYR A 42 13.47 -1.01 -0.07
C TYR A 42 13.68 0.20 0.83
N GLN A 43 14.29 0.01 2.01
CA GLN A 43 14.60 1.07 2.95
C GLN A 43 13.40 1.98 3.27
N TRP A 44 12.21 1.38 3.35
CA TRP A 44 11.00 2.13 3.70
C TRP A 44 11.18 2.77 5.07
N SER A 45 10.80 4.04 5.12
CA SER A 45 10.72 4.86 6.32
C SER A 45 9.56 5.84 6.15
N PRO A 46 9.02 6.41 7.24
CA PRO A 46 7.98 7.44 7.14
C PRO A 46 8.35 8.59 6.21
N SER A 47 9.62 9.05 6.26
CA SER A 47 10.12 10.09 5.37
C SER A 47 10.16 9.63 3.91
N ASN A 48 10.68 8.43 3.63
CA ASN A 48 10.78 7.95 2.25
C ASN A 48 9.40 7.72 1.62
N ILE A 49 8.42 7.20 2.38
CA ILE A 49 7.03 7.08 1.89
C ILE A 49 6.48 8.47 1.54
N LYS A 50 6.67 9.45 2.43
CA LYS A 50 6.24 10.82 2.20
C LYS A 50 6.91 11.44 0.98
N ASP A 51 8.21 11.28 0.84
CA ASP A 51 8.98 11.89 -0.24
C ASP A 51 8.63 11.29 -1.60
N ILE A 52 8.45 9.97 -1.69
CA ILE A 52 8.00 9.30 -2.91
C ILE A 52 6.59 9.74 -3.30
N ILE A 53 5.67 9.87 -2.33
CA ILE A 53 4.33 10.41 -2.62
C ILE A 53 4.42 11.86 -3.09
N ASN A 54 5.18 12.71 -2.40
CA ASN A 54 5.35 14.12 -2.77
C ASN A 54 5.94 14.27 -4.18
N GLY A 55 6.81 13.33 -4.60
CA GLY A 55 7.41 13.26 -5.91
C GLY A 55 6.65 12.39 -6.92
N TYR A 56 5.41 11.98 -6.61
CA TYR A 56 4.55 11.18 -7.49
C TYR A 56 5.19 9.87 -7.98
N GLY A 57 5.72 9.07 -7.05
CA GLY A 57 6.40 7.82 -7.35
C GLY A 57 7.90 7.95 -7.59
N LEU A 58 8.45 9.18 -7.55
CA LEU A 58 9.88 9.45 -7.63
C LEU A 58 10.38 10.06 -6.31
N PRO A 59 11.63 9.80 -5.89
CA PRO A 59 12.24 10.52 -4.77
C PRO A 59 12.15 12.04 -4.99
N ASP A 60 11.81 12.81 -3.96
CA ASP A 60 11.52 14.25 -4.01
C ASP A 60 12.71 15.08 -4.55
N GLU A 61 12.82 15.16 -5.89
CA GLU A 61 13.79 16.00 -6.60
C GLU A 61 13.13 17.34 -6.97
N GLN A 62 13.00 18.22 -5.99
CA GLN A 62 12.80 19.67 -6.21
C GLN A 62 11.50 20.09 -6.92
N LEU A 63 10.40 19.35 -6.78
CA LEU A 63 9.11 19.82 -7.31
C LEU A 63 8.64 21.09 -6.57
N GLU A 64 8.18 22.09 -7.33
CA GLU A 64 7.60 23.32 -6.76
C GLU A 64 6.29 23.02 -6.01
N GLU A 65 5.51 22.06 -6.52
CA GLU A 65 4.28 21.58 -5.90
C GLU A 65 4.42 20.13 -5.46
N LYS A 66 4.01 19.85 -4.22
CA LYS A 66 4.07 18.50 -3.64
C LYS A 66 2.71 17.82 -3.71
N TYR A 67 2.72 16.59 -4.20
CA TYR A 67 1.54 15.75 -4.22
C TYR A 67 1.20 15.24 -2.82
N LYS A 68 -0.09 15.09 -2.53
CA LYS A 68 -0.59 14.61 -1.24
C LYS A 68 -1.69 13.61 -1.44
N VAL A 69 -1.70 12.58 -0.61
CA VAL A 69 -2.81 11.62 -0.57
C VAL A 69 -4.08 12.33 -0.13
N THR A 70 -5.17 11.99 -0.80
CA THR A 70 -6.54 12.40 -0.46
C THR A 70 -7.30 11.20 0.08
N SER A 71 -8.20 11.41 1.03
CA SER A 71 -9.07 10.35 1.53
C SER A 71 -9.87 9.74 0.35
N PRO A 72 -9.86 8.40 0.17
CA PRO A 72 -10.63 7.71 -0.85
C PRO A 72 -12.11 8.08 -0.92
N GLU A 73 -12.74 8.40 0.22
CA GLU A 73 -14.16 8.78 0.27
C GLU A 73 -14.44 10.17 -0.32
N SER A 74 -13.44 11.05 -0.30
CA SER A 74 -13.55 12.43 -0.78
C SER A 74 -12.99 12.65 -2.18
N ALA A 75 -12.21 11.70 -2.68
CA ALA A 75 -11.56 11.80 -3.98
C ALA A 75 -12.56 11.57 -5.11
N ILE A 76 -12.52 12.45 -6.12
CA ILE A 76 -13.35 12.31 -7.32
C ILE A 76 -12.66 11.41 -8.34
N ILE A 77 -13.48 10.74 -9.16
CA ILE A 77 -13.00 10.09 -10.37
C ILE A 77 -13.09 11.13 -11.49
N ASN A 78 -11.95 11.56 -12.02
CA ASN A 78 -11.88 12.49 -13.13
C ASN A 78 -11.52 11.74 -14.43
N GLY A 79 -12.17 12.10 -15.54
CA GLY A 79 -11.98 11.42 -16.82
C GLY A 79 -12.46 9.97 -16.83
N ASN A 80 -11.74 9.11 -17.56
CA ASN A 80 -12.02 7.68 -17.72
C ASN A 80 -11.12 6.80 -16.82
N ILE A 81 -10.64 7.33 -15.70
CA ILE A 81 -9.83 6.56 -14.75
C ILE A 81 -10.78 5.61 -14.00
N ASP A 82 -10.48 4.32 -14.03
CA ASP A 82 -11.07 3.32 -13.13
C ASP A 82 -9.95 2.91 -12.16
N PRO A 83 -9.99 3.35 -10.89
CA PRO A 83 -8.89 3.12 -9.96
C PRO A 83 -8.60 1.63 -9.81
N ASN A 84 -7.35 1.24 -9.97
CA ASN A 84 -6.91 -0.12 -9.77
C ASN A 84 -7.04 -0.51 -8.30
N LYS A 85 -7.76 -1.60 -8.05
CA LYS A 85 -8.04 -2.18 -6.73
C LYS A 85 -7.93 -3.69 -6.81
N ASP A 86 -6.79 -4.17 -7.27
CA ASP A 86 -6.57 -5.59 -7.47
C ASP A 86 -6.04 -6.25 -6.20
N ILE A 87 -6.63 -7.39 -5.87
CA ILE A 87 -6.22 -8.26 -4.77
C ILE A 87 -6.18 -9.65 -5.36
N ASP A 88 -5.01 -10.21 -5.59
CA ASP A 88 -4.90 -11.54 -6.18
C ASP A 88 -4.19 -12.52 -5.26
N PHE A 89 -4.61 -13.78 -5.35
CA PHE A 89 -4.09 -14.87 -4.54
C PHE A 89 -3.40 -15.89 -5.41
N PHE A 90 -2.22 -16.28 -4.98
CA PHE A 90 -1.46 -17.33 -5.61
C PHE A 90 -2.06 -18.71 -5.38
N ASP A 91 -2.04 -19.52 -6.44
CA ASP A 91 -2.24 -20.95 -6.35
C ASP A 91 -1.29 -21.57 -5.32
N TYR A 92 -1.77 -22.59 -4.59
CA TYR A 92 -1.02 -23.21 -3.50
C TYR A 92 0.38 -23.70 -3.92
N THR A 93 0.53 -24.14 -5.17
CA THR A 93 1.76 -24.71 -5.73
C THR A 93 2.88 -23.70 -5.93
N ILE A 94 2.57 -22.41 -6.01
CA ILE A 94 3.54 -21.34 -6.28
C ILE A 94 3.80 -20.43 -5.07
N ARG A 95 3.12 -20.69 -3.94
CA ARG A 95 3.34 -19.98 -2.68
C ARG A 95 4.76 -20.23 -2.17
N LYS A 96 5.36 -19.20 -1.58
CA LYS A 96 6.75 -19.24 -1.08
C LYS A 96 6.80 -18.72 0.35
N ILE A 97 7.77 -19.20 1.11
CA ILE A 97 8.05 -18.67 2.45
C ILE A 97 8.86 -17.37 2.28
N ASP A 98 8.41 -16.31 2.92
CA ASP A 98 9.23 -15.14 3.23
C ASP A 98 10.07 -15.49 4.46
N GLU A 99 11.34 -15.80 4.25
CA GLU A 99 12.26 -16.23 5.31
C GLU A 99 12.51 -15.15 6.38
N ARG A 100 12.24 -13.87 6.08
CA ARG A 100 12.51 -12.77 7.01
C ARG A 100 11.43 -12.66 8.07
N HIS A 101 10.19 -12.88 7.67
CA HIS A 101 9.04 -12.81 8.58
C HIS A 101 8.58 -14.19 9.05
N ASP A 102 9.13 -15.28 8.49
CA ASP A 102 8.69 -16.67 8.73
C ASP A 102 7.19 -16.84 8.42
N MET A 103 6.77 -16.28 7.28
CA MET A 103 5.39 -16.26 6.81
C MET A 103 5.31 -16.73 5.36
N THR A 104 4.15 -17.24 4.93
CA THR A 104 3.96 -17.64 3.53
C THR A 104 3.41 -16.47 2.72
N ILE A 105 4.04 -16.14 1.60
CA ILE A 105 3.51 -15.18 0.62
C ILE A 105 2.40 -15.88 -0.16
N ILE A 106 1.17 -15.36 -0.04
CA ILE A 106 -0.03 -16.00 -0.61
C ILE A 106 -0.68 -15.19 -1.73
N GLY A 107 -0.17 -14.00 -2.02
CA GLY A 107 -0.78 -13.10 -3.01
C GLY A 107 -0.20 -11.70 -2.95
N TYR A 108 -0.85 -10.80 -3.67
CA TYR A 108 -0.49 -9.39 -3.74
C TYR A 108 -1.73 -8.49 -3.76
N VAL A 109 -1.49 -7.22 -3.45
CA VAL A 109 -2.46 -6.13 -3.63
C VAL A 109 -1.82 -5.05 -4.47
N ILE A 110 -2.57 -4.51 -5.41
CA ILE A 110 -2.25 -3.28 -6.14
C ILE A 110 -3.41 -2.32 -5.91
N TYR A 111 -3.11 -1.13 -5.40
CA TYR A 111 -4.14 -0.17 -5.06
C TYR A 111 -3.70 1.25 -5.42
N ASP A 112 -4.48 1.90 -6.29
CA ASP A 112 -4.24 3.28 -6.70
C ASP A 112 -4.44 4.25 -5.54
N LEU A 113 -3.63 5.29 -5.50
CA LEU A 113 -3.67 6.32 -4.48
C LEU A 113 -4.46 7.51 -5.02
N PRO A 114 -5.46 8.01 -4.27
CA PRO A 114 -6.04 9.30 -4.58
C PRO A 114 -5.04 10.41 -4.22
N ILE A 115 -4.75 11.29 -5.15
CA ILE A 115 -3.77 12.37 -5.03
C ILE A 115 -4.44 13.72 -5.34
N ASN A 116 -4.23 14.70 -4.46
CA ASN A 116 -4.68 16.09 -4.64
C ASN A 116 -6.16 16.27 -5.04
N GLY A 117 -7.06 15.44 -4.53
CA GLY A 117 -8.50 15.52 -4.80
C GLY A 117 -9.02 14.48 -5.78
N GLU A 118 -8.16 13.78 -6.53
CA GLU A 118 -8.57 12.90 -7.62
C GLU A 118 -7.93 11.51 -7.49
N TRP A 119 -8.60 10.48 -7.97
CA TRP A 119 -7.94 9.19 -8.18
C TRP A 119 -6.86 9.32 -9.27
N SER A 120 -5.75 8.60 -9.09
CA SER A 120 -4.54 8.75 -9.89
C SER A 120 -3.96 7.39 -10.29
N ASP A 121 -2.98 7.37 -11.19
CA ASP A 121 -2.23 6.18 -11.62
C ASP A 121 -1.05 5.84 -10.69
N LEU A 122 -0.86 6.60 -9.60
CA LEU A 122 0.14 6.29 -8.58
C LEU A 122 -0.38 5.16 -7.70
N SER A 123 0.21 3.98 -7.77
CA SER A 123 -0.24 2.80 -7.04
C SER A 123 0.71 2.42 -5.91
N ALA A 124 0.15 1.94 -4.80
CA ALA A 124 0.88 1.21 -3.77
C ALA A 124 0.68 -0.31 -3.98
N THR A 125 1.77 -1.06 -3.88
CA THR A 125 1.77 -2.52 -4.01
C THR A 125 2.17 -3.17 -2.70
N PHE A 126 1.46 -4.25 -2.36
CA PHE A 126 1.71 -5.01 -1.14
C PHE A 126 1.81 -6.50 -1.43
N LYS A 127 2.68 -7.19 -0.70
CA LYS A 127 2.58 -8.66 -0.58
C LYS A 127 1.62 -9.01 0.55
N ILE A 128 0.86 -10.08 0.38
CA ILE A 128 0.03 -10.66 1.43
C ILE A 128 0.81 -11.82 2.06
N LEU A 129 1.22 -11.64 3.32
CA LEU A 129 1.95 -12.64 4.08
C LEU A 129 1.02 -13.31 5.09
N GLN A 130 1.10 -14.64 5.20
CA GLN A 130 0.22 -15.47 6.01
C GLN A 130 0.99 -16.30 7.05
N THR A 131 0.46 -16.30 8.28
CA THR A 131 0.66 -17.37 9.27
C THR A 131 -0.60 -18.24 9.35
N ASP A 132 -0.57 -19.31 10.13
CA ASP A 132 -1.77 -20.14 10.39
C ASP A 132 -2.94 -19.36 11.01
N ASN A 133 -2.70 -18.20 11.65
CA ASN A 133 -3.70 -17.49 12.43
C ASN A 133 -4.11 -16.12 11.87
N PHE A 134 -3.23 -15.46 11.13
CA PHE A 134 -3.48 -14.11 10.60
C PHE A 134 -2.60 -13.81 9.39
N LEU A 135 -2.99 -12.76 8.69
CA LEU A 135 -2.28 -12.16 7.57
C LEU A 135 -1.72 -10.80 7.96
N MET A 136 -0.71 -10.36 7.24
CA MET A 136 -0.16 -9.00 7.26
C MET A 136 0.17 -8.54 5.84
N LEU A 137 0.21 -7.23 5.63
CA LEU A 137 0.64 -6.63 4.38
C LEU A 137 2.08 -6.15 4.50
N GLU A 138 2.94 -6.52 3.56
CA GLU A 138 4.27 -5.93 3.39
C GLU A 138 4.23 -4.90 2.27
N LEU A 139 4.59 -3.65 2.56
CA LEU A 139 4.71 -2.61 1.54
C LEU A 139 5.90 -2.95 0.62
N ASN A 140 5.63 -3.10 -0.67
CA ASN A 140 6.63 -3.43 -1.67
C ASN A 140 7.10 -2.15 -2.38
N GLU A 141 6.24 -1.55 -3.20
CA GLU A 141 6.57 -0.40 -4.05
C GLU A 141 5.44 0.64 -4.09
N ILE A 142 5.80 1.90 -4.31
CA ILE A 142 4.89 3.00 -4.66
C ILE A 142 5.39 3.61 -5.98
N HIS A 143 4.63 3.45 -7.06
CA HIS A 143 5.04 3.88 -8.41
C HIS A 143 3.84 4.07 -9.34
N MET A 144 4.04 4.68 -10.51
CA MET A 144 3.03 4.79 -11.56
C MET A 144 2.93 3.47 -12.34
N LEU A 145 1.70 2.99 -12.58
CA LEU A 145 1.42 1.81 -13.40
C LEU A 145 0.95 2.12 -14.82
#